data_AF-A0A3M2CGN7-F1
#
_entry.id   AF-A0A3M2CGN7-F1
#
_cell.length_a   1.000
_cell.length_b   1.000
_cell.length_c   1.000
_cell.angle_alpha   90.00
_cell.angle_beta   90.00
_cell.angle_gamma   90.00
#
_symmetry.space_group_name_H-M   'P 1'
#
loop_
_entity.id
_entity.type
_entity.pdbx_description
1 polymer ?
#
loop_
_entity_poly.entity_id
_entity_poly.type
_entity_poly.pdbx_seq_one_letter_code
_entity_poly.pdbx_strand_id
1 'polypeptide(L)'
;MDVRGKQILAGVLMGLLLAGGGVAVTWAEERSVLAEAIELRQRGEFEKATSLLRHWLDETTATASAEERRAAEFEIERMRRIRLDYKRSADEVFEGIRKRVPDFSREEFERLERDGHFDVQVIDGRKVFMNSSVSNIFLRVPELRARDRSRKPDLTYRKLYDHARRVKEAHRLTRDFLVLP
;
A
#
# COMPACT_ATOMS: atom_id res chain seq x y z
N MET A 1 -45.48 20.91 -38.82
CA MET A 1 -46.78 21.05 -38.15
C MET A 1 -46.66 20.46 -36.76
N ASP A 2 -47.04 21.26 -35.76
CA ASP A 2 -47.23 20.98 -34.32
C ASP A 2 -46.04 20.37 -33.56
N VAL A 3 -45.20 21.13 -32.83
CA VAL A 3 -45.44 22.04 -31.68
C VAL A 3 -46.03 21.33 -30.46
N ARG A 4 -45.15 21.13 -29.46
CA ARG A 4 -45.39 21.14 -27.99
C ARG A 4 -44.14 20.51 -27.36
N GLY A 5 -43.26 21.19 -26.64
CA GLY A 5 -43.46 22.34 -25.77
C GLY A 5 -43.07 21.90 -24.36
N LYS A 6 -41.86 22.31 -23.92
CA LYS A 6 -41.47 22.56 -22.53
C LYS A 6 -40.04 23.14 -22.51
N GLN A 7 -39.95 24.45 -22.72
CA GLN A 7 -38.90 25.29 -22.15
C GLN A 7 -39.56 26.22 -21.15
N ILE A 8 -39.29 26.04 -19.85
CA ILE A 8 -39.55 26.96 -18.71
C ILE A 8 -38.71 26.34 -17.56
N LEU A 9 -37.81 26.95 -16.79
CA LEU A 9 -37.51 28.34 -16.47
C LEU A 9 -36.03 28.48 -16.06
N ALA A 10 -35.53 29.70 -16.21
CA ALA A 10 -34.26 30.20 -15.74
C ALA A 10 -34.01 30.00 -14.23
N GLY A 11 -32.72 29.86 -13.89
CA GLY A 11 -32.19 29.99 -12.55
C GLY A 11 -30.82 30.66 -12.57
N VAL A 12 -30.76 31.88 -13.12
CA VAL A 12 -29.66 32.82 -12.85
C VAL A 12 -29.75 33.16 -11.36
N LEU A 13 -28.76 32.74 -10.57
CA LEU A 13 -28.53 33.31 -9.25
C LEU A 13 -27.29 34.19 -9.33
N MET A 14 -27.48 35.39 -9.90
CA MET A 14 -26.60 36.54 -9.68
C MET A 14 -26.87 37.07 -8.27
N GLY A 15 -25.81 37.48 -7.59
CA GLY A 15 -25.74 37.57 -6.14
C GLY A 15 -26.67 38.54 -5.43
N LEU A 16 -26.85 38.27 -4.14
CA LEU A 16 -27.17 39.31 -3.16
C LEU A 16 -25.94 39.52 -2.27
N LEU A 17 -25.24 40.61 -2.56
CA LEU A 17 -24.30 41.26 -1.67
C LEU A 17 -25.08 41.76 -0.45
N LEU A 18 -24.86 41.14 0.70
CA LEU A 18 -25.13 41.77 2.00
C LEU A 18 -23.77 42.09 2.61
N ALA A 19 -23.46 43.39 2.59
CA ALA A 19 -22.37 43.99 3.31
C ALA A 19 -22.50 43.68 4.80
N GLY A 20 -21.54 42.92 5.31
CA GLY A 20 -21.30 42.71 6.73
C GLY A 20 -19.87 42.19 6.83
N GLY A 21 -18.99 42.99 7.43
CA GLY A 21 -17.55 42.72 7.50
C GLY A 21 -17.28 41.29 7.97
N GLY A 22 -16.74 40.50 7.06
CA GLY A 22 -16.34 39.13 7.29
C GLY A 22 -15.46 38.79 6.10
N VAL A 23 -14.17 38.82 6.35
CA VAL A 23 -13.09 38.46 5.43
C VAL A 23 -13.62 37.37 4.49
N ALA A 24 -13.69 37.67 3.19
CA ALA A 24 -13.74 36.64 2.19
C ALA A 24 -12.47 35.83 2.42
N VAL A 25 -12.59 34.78 3.24
CA VAL A 25 -11.53 33.80 3.46
C VAL A 25 -11.18 33.36 2.05
N THR A 26 -10.02 33.78 1.59
CA THR A 26 -9.41 33.27 0.38
C THR A 26 -9.11 31.81 0.70
N TRP A 27 -10.09 30.93 0.48
CA TRP A 27 -9.97 29.47 0.66
C TRP A 27 -8.91 28.82 -0.25
N ALA A 28 -8.07 29.63 -0.90
CA ALA A 28 -7.01 29.25 -1.80
C ALA A 28 -5.60 29.46 -1.21
N GLU A 29 -5.47 30.00 0.01
CA GLU A 29 -4.21 30.61 0.45
C GLU A 29 -3.81 30.23 1.87
N GLU A 30 -3.60 28.93 2.10
CA GLU A 30 -2.50 28.44 2.95
C GLU A 30 -2.27 26.95 2.64
N ARG A 31 -1.79 26.64 1.43
CA ARG A 31 -1.25 25.30 1.18
C ARG A 31 -0.01 25.15 2.05
N SER A 32 -0.14 24.42 3.15
CA SER A 32 1.01 24.10 3.97
C SER A 32 2.04 23.35 3.12
N VAL A 33 3.33 23.65 3.30
CA VAL A 33 4.42 22.95 2.58
C VAL A 33 4.33 21.43 2.78
N LEU A 34 3.82 21.00 3.93
CA LEU A 34 3.51 19.59 4.19
C LEU A 34 2.46 19.02 3.24
N ALA A 35 1.37 19.74 2.97
CA ALA A 35 0.34 19.30 2.03
C ALA A 35 0.91 19.16 0.61
N GLU A 36 1.73 20.12 0.17
CA GLU A 36 2.40 20.04 -1.14
C GLU A 36 3.36 18.84 -1.22
N ALA A 37 4.15 18.61 -0.17
CA ALA A 37 5.03 17.45 -0.11
C ALA A 37 4.26 16.11 -0.16
N ILE A 38 3.09 16.04 0.49
CA ILE A 38 2.21 14.88 0.43
C ILE A 38 1.68 14.65 -1.00
N GLU A 39 1.28 15.71 -1.71
CA GLU A 39 0.85 15.62 -3.11
C GLU A 39 1.99 15.15 -4.02
N LEU A 40 3.21 15.65 -3.82
CA LEU A 40 4.40 15.18 -4.53
C LEU A 40 4.67 13.69 -4.27
N ARG A 41 4.62 13.25 -3.00
CA ARG A 41 4.76 11.83 -2.63
C ARG A 41 3.68 10.97 -3.28
N GLN A 42 2.42 11.40 -3.29
CA GLN A 42 1.31 10.66 -3.91
C GLN A 42 1.51 10.46 -5.41
N ARG A 43 2.18 11.40 -6.09
CA ARG A 43 2.62 11.27 -7.49
C ARG A 43 3.88 10.42 -7.69
N GLY A 44 4.49 9.94 -6.60
CA GLY A 44 5.74 9.20 -6.63
C GLY A 44 7.00 10.07 -6.69
N GLU A 45 6.89 11.39 -6.59
CA GLU A 45 8.00 12.35 -6.69
C GLU A 45 8.71 12.55 -5.33
N PHE A 46 9.25 11.47 -4.78
CA PHE A 46 9.80 11.43 -3.42
C PHE A 46 11.04 12.32 -3.25
N GLU A 47 11.92 12.43 -4.27
CA GLU A 47 13.11 13.28 -4.16
C GLU A 47 12.72 14.76 -4.08
N LYS A 48 11.71 15.17 -4.85
CA LYS A 48 11.20 16.54 -4.81
C LYS A 48 10.51 16.83 -3.48
N ALA A 49 9.64 15.94 -3.03
CA ALA A 49 8.96 16.07 -1.73
C ALA A 49 9.96 16.15 -0.56
N THR A 50 10.98 15.29 -0.56
CA THR A 50 12.02 15.29 0.49
C THR A 50 12.84 16.57 0.46
N SER A 51 13.24 17.03 -0.73
CA SER A 51 14.01 18.27 -0.88
C SER A 51 13.21 19.50 -0.45
N LEU A 52 11.93 19.56 -0.80
CA LEU A 52 11.01 20.62 -0.40
C LEU A 52 10.92 20.74 1.13
N LEU A 53 10.68 19.62 1.82
CA LEU A 53 10.56 19.60 3.28
C LEU A 53 11.88 19.92 3.97
N ARG A 54 13.02 19.44 3.46
CA ARG A 54 14.34 19.77 4.03
C ARG A 54 14.65 21.26 3.91
N HIS A 55 14.42 21.83 2.74
CA HIS A 55 14.62 23.26 2.52
C HIS A 55 13.75 24.09 3.47
N TRP A 56 12.47 23.74 3.58
CA TRP A 56 11.55 24.42 4.51
C TRP A 56 12.00 24.30 5.96
N LEU A 57 12.48 23.12 6.40
CA LEU A 57 13.02 22.92 7.75
C LEU A 57 14.25 23.79 8.01
N ASP A 58 15.14 23.94 7.03
CA ASP A 58 16.33 24.78 7.14
C ASP A 58 15.95 26.27 7.24
N GLU A 59 15.05 26.75 6.36
CA GLU A 59 14.60 28.16 6.33
C GLU A 59 13.77 28.58 7.55
N THR A 60 12.92 27.69 8.05
CA THR A 60 11.97 28.01 9.14
C THR A 60 12.48 27.62 10.52
N THR A 61 13.80 27.42 10.68
CA THR A 61 14.38 26.89 11.91
C THR A 61 13.98 27.68 13.16
N ALA A 62 13.82 29.00 13.05
CA ALA A 62 13.45 29.88 14.17
C ALA A 62 11.95 30.19 14.29
N THR A 63 11.16 29.88 13.26
CA THR A 63 9.77 30.36 13.12
C THR A 63 8.73 29.24 13.10
N ALA A 64 9.10 28.02 12.69
CA ALA A 64 8.20 26.87 12.69
C ALA A 64 7.93 26.35 14.11
N SER A 65 6.68 25.98 14.37
CA SER A 65 6.32 25.31 15.62
C SER A 65 6.97 23.92 15.71
N ALA A 66 7.14 23.43 16.94
CA ALA A 66 7.69 22.09 17.15
C ALA A 66 6.82 20.98 16.53
N GLU A 67 5.52 21.21 16.36
CA GLU A 67 4.60 20.25 15.74
C GLU A 67 4.78 20.18 14.22
N GLU A 68 4.86 21.33 13.54
CA GLU A 68 5.08 21.38 12.09
C GLU A 68 6.43 20.76 11.71
N ARG A 69 7.47 21.03 12.50
CA ARG A 69 8.79 20.40 12.31
C ARG A 69 8.72 18.87 12.42
N ARG A 70 8.08 18.35 13.47
CA ARG A 70 7.89 16.90 13.65
C ARG A 70 7.11 16.29 12.50
N ALA A 71 6.08 16.97 12.00
CA ALA A 71 5.28 16.47 10.89
C ALA A 71 6.10 16.38 9.59
N ALA A 72 6.92 17.40 9.29
CA ALA A 72 7.83 17.39 8.14
C ALA A 72 8.91 16.30 8.25
N GLU A 73 9.57 16.18 9.41
CA GLU A 73 10.57 15.14 9.68
C GLU A 73 9.98 13.73 9.56
N PHE A 74 8.77 13.54 10.09
CA PHE A 74 8.06 12.27 9.99
C PHE A 74 7.74 11.90 8.54
N GLU A 75 7.31 12.86 7.73
CA GLU A 75 6.99 12.60 6.32
C GLU A 75 8.25 12.27 5.50
N ILE A 76 9.39 12.92 5.79
CA ILE A 76 10.70 12.56 5.22
C ILE A 76 11.06 11.11 5.59
N GLU A 77 10.93 10.72 6.85
CA GLU A 77 11.25 9.35 7.29
C GLU A 77 10.27 8.33 6.70
N ARG A 78 8.98 8.66 6.54
CA ARG A 78 8.00 7.81 5.85
C ARG A 78 8.46 7.50 4.43
N MET A 79 8.81 8.53 3.67
CA MET A 79 9.31 8.37 2.30
C MET A 79 10.60 7.54 2.24
N ARG A 80 11.52 7.77 3.18
CA ARG A 80 12.74 6.96 3.32
C ARG A 80 12.41 5.48 3.58
N ARG A 81 11.48 5.16 4.48
CA ARG A 81 11.10 3.76 4.77
C ARG A 81 10.40 3.09 3.61
N ILE A 82 9.52 3.80 2.90
CA ILE A 82 8.89 3.27 1.69
C ILE A 82 9.96 2.91 0.65
N ARG A 83 10.98 3.77 0.43
CA ARG A 83 12.13 3.43 -0.44
C ARG A 83 12.92 2.22 0.05
N LEU A 84 12.96 1.98 1.36
CA LEU A 84 13.61 0.80 1.91
C LEU A 84 12.82 -0.48 1.63
N ASP A 85 11.50 -0.40 1.69
CA ASP A 85 10.59 -1.54 1.48
C ASP A 85 10.39 -1.88 0.00
N TYR A 86 10.54 -0.90 -0.89
CA TYR A 86 10.34 -1.03 -2.34
C TYR A 86 11.65 -0.82 -3.09
N LYS A 87 12.41 -1.90 -3.33
CA LYS A 87 13.69 -1.84 -4.06
C LYS A 87 13.75 -2.75 -5.27
N ARG A 88 12.81 -3.68 -5.43
CA ARG A 88 12.94 -4.75 -6.43
C ARG A 88 12.52 -4.27 -7.80
N SER A 89 13.29 -4.62 -8.82
CA SER A 89 12.86 -4.47 -10.22
C SER A 89 11.91 -5.59 -10.63
N ALA A 90 11.19 -5.40 -11.74
CA ALA A 90 10.34 -6.45 -12.31
C ALA A 90 11.15 -7.72 -12.62
N ASP A 91 12.37 -7.57 -13.15
CA ASP A 91 13.25 -8.69 -13.49
C ASP A 91 13.74 -9.44 -12.26
N GLU A 92 14.09 -8.73 -11.17
CA GLU A 92 14.47 -9.38 -9.91
C GLU A 92 13.32 -10.20 -9.32
N VAL A 93 12.09 -9.69 -9.36
CA VAL A 93 10.91 -10.43 -8.89
C VAL A 93 10.65 -11.62 -9.81
N PHE A 94 10.68 -11.43 -11.13
CA PHE A 94 10.49 -12.50 -12.11
C PHE A 94 11.49 -13.64 -11.91
N GLU A 95 12.78 -13.34 -11.87
CA GLU A 95 13.84 -14.33 -11.65
C GLU A 95 13.74 -14.99 -10.27
N GLY A 96 13.34 -14.23 -9.24
CA GLY A 96 13.08 -14.76 -7.90
C GLY A 96 11.98 -15.82 -7.89
N ILE A 97 10.90 -15.60 -8.64
CA ILE A 97 9.81 -16.57 -8.78
C ILE A 97 10.24 -17.76 -9.63
N ARG A 98 10.92 -17.50 -10.76
CA ARG A 98 11.39 -18.53 -11.69
C ARG A 98 12.35 -19.54 -11.05
N LYS A 99 13.18 -19.10 -10.09
CA LYS A 99 14.01 -20.00 -9.26
C LYS A 99 13.21 -21.06 -8.51
N ARG A 100 11.96 -20.77 -8.16
CA ARG A 100 11.05 -21.68 -7.42
C ARG A 100 10.09 -22.41 -8.36
N VAL A 101 9.71 -21.78 -9.46
CA VAL A 101 8.82 -22.30 -10.50
C VAL A 101 9.51 -22.15 -11.88
N PRO A 102 10.31 -23.12 -12.32
CA PRO A 102 11.18 -22.97 -13.49
C PRO A 102 10.44 -22.74 -14.83
N ASP A 103 9.19 -23.13 -14.91
CA ASP A 103 8.28 -22.95 -16.06
C ASP A 103 7.43 -21.68 -15.94
N PHE A 104 7.70 -20.81 -14.96
CA PHE A 104 7.08 -19.49 -14.85
C PHE A 104 7.48 -18.60 -16.02
N SER A 105 6.48 -18.04 -16.71
CA SER A 105 6.66 -17.27 -17.95
C SER A 105 6.46 -15.77 -17.75
N ARG A 106 6.95 -14.98 -18.73
CA ARG A 106 6.81 -13.51 -18.72
C ARG A 106 5.34 -13.10 -18.83
N GLU A 107 4.57 -13.81 -19.65
CA GLU A 107 3.14 -13.57 -19.86
C GLU A 107 2.33 -13.84 -18.59
N GLU A 108 2.72 -14.86 -17.81
CA GLU A 108 2.16 -15.14 -16.50
C GLU A 108 2.50 -14.02 -15.49
N PHE A 109 3.75 -13.56 -15.46
CA PHE A 109 4.16 -12.43 -14.62
C PHE A 109 3.35 -11.16 -14.94
N GLU A 110 3.23 -10.82 -16.21
CA GLU A 110 2.50 -9.62 -16.65
C GLU A 110 1.00 -9.70 -16.36
N ARG A 111 0.40 -10.89 -16.47
CA ARG A 111 -0.98 -11.11 -16.04
C ARG A 111 -1.12 -10.87 -14.54
N LEU A 112 -0.25 -11.49 -13.72
CA LEU A 112 -0.29 -11.32 -12.27
C LEU A 112 -0.07 -9.87 -11.84
N GLU A 113 0.77 -9.13 -12.55
CA GLU A 113 0.97 -7.70 -12.34
C GLU A 113 -0.29 -6.89 -12.66
N ARG A 114 -0.90 -7.10 -13.84
CA ARG A 114 -2.14 -6.41 -14.23
C ARG A 114 -3.29 -6.70 -13.27
N ASP A 115 -3.37 -7.93 -12.77
CA ASP A 115 -4.41 -8.38 -11.85
C ASP A 115 -4.16 -7.91 -10.39
N GLY A 116 -3.06 -7.19 -10.13
CA GLY A 116 -2.77 -6.59 -8.83
C GLY A 116 -2.24 -7.57 -7.78
N HIS A 117 -1.68 -8.72 -8.19
CA HIS A 117 -1.12 -9.68 -7.24
C HIS A 117 0.20 -9.21 -6.61
N PHE A 118 0.87 -8.23 -7.21
CA PHE A 118 2.09 -7.62 -6.69
C PHE A 118 1.80 -6.27 -6.05
N ASP A 119 2.49 -5.99 -4.94
CA ASP A 119 2.53 -4.64 -4.37
C ASP A 119 3.59 -3.84 -5.14
N VAL A 120 3.12 -2.88 -5.95
CA VAL A 120 3.93 -2.08 -6.88
C VAL A 120 3.77 -0.61 -6.57
N GLN A 121 4.87 0.15 -6.69
CA GLN A 121 4.85 1.61 -6.66
C GLN A 121 5.70 2.20 -7.78
N VAL A 122 5.37 3.43 -8.17
CA VAL A 122 6.25 4.26 -8.99
C VAL A 122 6.92 5.26 -8.06
N ILE A 123 8.24 5.17 -7.92
CA ILE A 123 9.04 6.07 -7.08
C ILE A 123 10.11 6.72 -7.94
N ASP A 124 10.05 8.03 -8.05
CA ASP A 124 10.95 8.87 -8.84
C ASP A 124 11.08 8.37 -10.28
N GLY A 125 9.94 8.07 -10.91
CA GLY A 125 9.86 7.57 -12.29
C GLY A 125 10.20 6.09 -12.47
N ARG A 126 10.56 5.36 -11.40
CA ARG A 126 10.90 3.93 -11.48
C ARG A 126 9.79 3.07 -10.90
N LYS A 127 9.32 2.09 -11.67
CA LYS A 127 8.42 1.05 -11.20
C LYS A 127 9.19 0.05 -10.32
N VAL A 128 8.84 -0.01 -9.05
CA VAL A 128 9.49 -0.83 -8.03
C VAL A 128 8.47 -1.73 -7.33
N PHE A 129 8.93 -2.90 -6.93
CA PHE A 129 8.16 -3.92 -6.26
C PHE A 129 8.60 -4.01 -4.80
N MET A 130 7.67 -4.41 -3.94
CA MET A 130 7.98 -4.67 -2.53
C MET A 130 9.05 -5.77 -2.39
N ASN A 131 9.93 -5.66 -1.40
CA ASN A 131 11.00 -6.63 -1.19
C ASN A 131 10.50 -8.06 -0.94
N SER A 132 9.28 -8.21 -0.40
CA SER A 132 8.62 -9.47 -0.11
C SER A 132 7.78 -10.03 -1.28
N SER A 133 7.74 -9.37 -2.45
CA SER A 133 6.91 -9.79 -3.58
C SER A 133 7.10 -11.26 -3.98
N VAL A 134 8.35 -11.74 -3.98
CA VAL A 134 8.67 -13.15 -4.33
C VAL A 134 8.11 -14.14 -3.32
N SER A 135 8.12 -13.85 -2.00
CA SER A 135 7.52 -14.75 -1.02
C SER A 135 5.99 -14.65 -1.01
N ASN A 136 5.47 -13.43 -1.13
CA ASN A 136 4.04 -13.14 -1.01
C ASN A 136 3.22 -13.72 -2.14
N ILE A 137 3.77 -13.81 -3.36
CA ILE A 137 3.01 -14.32 -4.50
C ILE A 137 2.54 -15.77 -4.29
N PHE A 138 3.33 -16.59 -3.60
CA PHE A 138 2.96 -17.97 -3.27
C PHE A 138 1.91 -18.06 -2.15
N LEU A 139 1.68 -16.99 -1.41
CA LEU A 139 0.56 -16.92 -0.45
C LEU A 139 -0.72 -16.46 -1.15
N ARG A 140 -0.60 -15.59 -2.15
CA ARG A 140 -1.72 -14.97 -2.87
C ARG A 140 -2.25 -15.81 -4.03
N VAL A 141 -1.39 -16.61 -4.67
CA VAL A 141 -1.71 -17.37 -5.89
C VAL A 141 -1.52 -18.87 -5.63
N PRO A 142 -2.60 -19.61 -5.28
CA PRO A 142 -2.52 -21.04 -4.96
C PRO A 142 -1.93 -21.91 -6.07
N GLU A 143 -2.19 -21.58 -7.34
CA GLU A 143 -1.72 -22.32 -8.51
C GLU A 143 -0.19 -22.24 -8.60
N LEU A 144 0.38 -21.06 -8.35
CA LEU A 144 1.82 -20.85 -8.32
C LEU A 144 2.45 -21.54 -7.11
N ARG A 145 1.76 -21.52 -5.96
CA ARG A 145 2.14 -22.28 -4.75
C ARG A 145 2.17 -23.79 -4.96
N ALA A 146 1.28 -24.33 -5.80
CA ALA A 146 1.25 -25.75 -6.12
C ALA A 146 2.47 -26.17 -6.97
N ARG A 147 3.00 -25.26 -7.78
CA ARG A 147 4.18 -25.48 -8.66
C ARG A 147 5.52 -25.22 -7.98
N ASP A 148 5.53 -24.64 -6.78
CA ASP A 148 6.75 -24.28 -6.04
C ASP A 148 7.57 -25.52 -5.64
N ARG A 149 8.73 -25.71 -6.31
CA ARG A 149 9.65 -26.83 -6.06
C ARG A 149 10.42 -26.70 -4.75
N SER A 150 10.49 -25.51 -4.16
CA SER A 150 11.19 -25.26 -2.89
C SER A 150 10.32 -25.56 -1.66
N ARG A 151 9.02 -25.80 -1.89
CA ARG A 151 8.04 -26.01 -0.83
C ARG A 151 8.38 -27.25 -0.01
N LYS A 152 8.63 -27.03 1.27
CA LYS A 152 8.70 -28.11 2.27
C LYS A 152 7.32 -28.32 2.88
N PRO A 153 6.92 -29.57 3.20
CA PRO A 153 5.73 -29.81 3.99
C PRO A 153 5.86 -29.08 5.33
N ASP A 154 4.79 -28.39 5.75
CA ASP A 154 4.74 -27.79 7.09
C ASP A 154 4.61 -28.92 8.13
N LEU A 155 5.69 -29.12 8.90
CA LEU A 155 5.75 -30.12 9.96
C LEU A 155 5.67 -29.47 11.34
N THR A 156 5.48 -28.14 11.43
CA THR A 156 5.51 -27.37 12.68
C THR A 156 4.54 -27.96 13.70
N TYR A 157 3.33 -28.27 13.25
CA TYR A 157 2.29 -28.85 14.08
C TYR A 157 2.23 -30.37 14.03
N ARG A 158 3.17 -31.05 13.37
CA ARG A 158 3.11 -32.51 13.24
C ARG A 158 3.17 -33.20 14.59
N LYS A 159 4.06 -32.74 15.49
CA LYS A 159 4.12 -33.24 16.87
C LYS A 159 2.83 -33.00 17.65
N LEU A 160 2.21 -31.82 17.47
CA LEU A 160 0.94 -31.47 18.13
C LEU A 160 -0.21 -32.33 17.59
N TYR A 161 -0.27 -32.51 16.27
CA TYR A 161 -1.26 -33.37 15.61
C TYR A 161 -1.11 -34.84 16.04
N ASP A 162 0.11 -35.36 16.05
CA ASP A 162 0.40 -36.72 16.50
C ASP A 162 0.06 -36.90 17.99
N HIS A 163 0.24 -35.85 18.81
CA HIS A 163 -0.20 -35.85 20.20
C HIS A 163 -1.73 -35.86 20.32
N ALA A 164 -2.43 -34.99 19.60
CA ALA A 164 -3.90 -34.95 19.59
C ALA A 164 -4.50 -36.28 19.11
N ARG A 165 -3.89 -36.94 18.12
CA ARG A 165 -4.29 -38.30 17.69
C ARG A 165 -4.13 -39.33 18.80
N ARG A 166 -3.02 -39.30 19.54
CA ARG A 166 -2.78 -40.20 20.67
C ARG A 166 -3.81 -40.01 21.77
N VAL A 167 -4.12 -38.76 22.13
CA VAL A 167 -5.16 -38.42 23.10
C VAL A 167 -6.53 -38.96 22.66
N LYS A 168 -6.91 -38.73 21.39
CA LYS A 168 -8.19 -39.23 20.84
C LYS A 168 -8.28 -40.76 20.88
N GLU A 169 -7.20 -41.46 20.55
CA GLU A 169 -7.17 -42.92 20.56
C GLU A 169 -7.21 -43.47 21.99
N ALA A 170 -6.45 -42.88 22.92
CA ALA A 170 -6.50 -43.25 24.33
C ALA A 170 -7.93 -43.09 24.89
N HIS A 171 -8.60 -41.96 24.60
CA HIS A 171 -9.98 -41.74 25.02
C HIS A 171 -10.93 -42.77 24.43
N ARG A 172 -10.76 -43.14 23.16
CA ARG A 172 -11.59 -44.17 22.51
C ARG A 172 -11.48 -45.53 23.23
N LEU A 173 -10.29 -45.88 23.71
CA LEU A 173 -10.02 -47.15 24.39
C LEU A 173 -10.46 -47.14 25.86
N THR A 174 -10.21 -46.06 26.59
CA THR A 174 -10.50 -45.98 28.03
C THR A 174 -11.89 -45.43 28.35
N ARG A 175 -12.51 -44.69 27.42
CA ARG A 175 -13.68 -43.82 27.62
C ARG A 175 -13.49 -42.77 28.72
N ASP A 176 -12.25 -42.50 29.09
CA ASP A 176 -11.88 -41.53 30.12
C ASP A 176 -11.49 -40.20 29.47
N PHE A 177 -11.93 -39.09 30.04
CA PHE A 177 -11.59 -37.74 29.59
C PHE A 177 -10.19 -37.30 30.06
N LEU A 178 -9.61 -37.99 31.04
CA LEU A 178 -8.27 -37.75 31.56
C LEU A 178 -7.29 -38.80 31.02
N VAL A 179 -6.84 -38.60 29.79
CA VAL A 179 -5.93 -39.52 29.06
C VAL A 179 -4.48 -39.04 29.02
N LEU A 180 -4.13 -38.08 29.87
CA LEU A 180 -2.76 -37.66 30.14
C LEU A 180 -2.37 -38.13 31.56
N PRO A 181 -1.11 -38.52 31.80
CA PRO A 181 -0.60 -38.68 33.16
C PRO A 181 -0.62 -37.37 33.94
#